data_AF-A0A930EUT7-F1
#
_entry.id   AF-A0A930EUT7-F1
#
_cell.length_a   1.000
_cell.length_b   1.000
_cell.length_c   1.000
_cell.angle_alpha   90.00
_cell.angle_beta   90.00
_cell.angle_gamma   90.00
#
_symmetry.space_group_name_H-M   'P 1'
#
loop_
_entity.id
_entity.type
_entity.pdbx_description
1 polymer ?
#
loop_
_entity_poly.entity_id
_entity_poly.type
_entity_poly.pdbx_seq_one_letter_code
_entity_poly.pdbx_strand_id
1 'polypeptide(L)'
;MAQFPGLSLTLQGNKMILKSSTGKVDDRLIITKAVIGDGQLTTNIENLTSLVSPKLEIGLSNVKEVTNGQMQLQFNFDNKKVETGFYWREVGIYGKNGDSGQEKLIGYSNASGLTSYIPDKTNAIPMQRLLIALGVGDNPNVKGLIDLSTAITREQLDESIKAHNSATNAHLDVFNKKLDVSSNQYTKALAKHNQGLQVTKGDNSQEIINFITSNYNDSDINKVLNLGTLKTLLGQGAIVASKLDANAGFVKFANGFTIQWGLTWFLNQNTYCDVTLPIQCNVLVALCTDDSASVTTRGDEFYVSWNSGFSNNNRTSIRFITNRGNAGNFTWLCVGKA
;
A
#
# COMPACT_ATOMS: atom_id res chain seq x y z
N MET A 1 -47.26 -31.62 -18.84
CA MET A 1 -46.83 -31.25 -17.47
C MET A 1 -47.99 -31.52 -16.55
N ALA A 2 -47.73 -32.03 -15.34
CA ALA A 2 -48.78 -32.32 -14.38
C ALA A 2 -49.48 -31.01 -14.02
N GLN A 3 -50.81 -31.04 -13.90
CA GLN A 3 -51.59 -29.87 -13.53
C GLN A 3 -52.00 -30.00 -12.06
N PHE A 4 -51.50 -29.07 -11.26
CA PHE A 4 -51.79 -29.00 -9.84
C PHE A 4 -52.87 -27.95 -9.59
N PRO A 5 -53.87 -28.25 -8.73
CA PRO A 5 -54.64 -27.18 -8.11
C PRO A 5 -53.72 -26.31 -7.25
N GLY A 6 -54.21 -25.12 -6.88
CA GLY A 6 -53.49 -24.23 -5.96
C GLY A 6 -53.02 -24.95 -4.68
N LEU A 7 -51.91 -24.49 -4.12
CA LEU A 7 -51.33 -25.07 -2.90
C LEU A 7 -52.31 -24.92 -1.72
N SER A 8 -52.57 -26.02 -1.03
CA SER A 8 -53.34 -26.03 0.22
C SER A 8 -52.40 -26.14 1.41
N LEU A 9 -52.63 -25.34 2.46
CA LEU A 9 -51.78 -25.31 3.65
C LEU A 9 -52.13 -26.44 4.62
N THR A 10 -51.11 -27.01 5.26
CA THR A 10 -51.30 -27.92 6.38
C THR A 10 -51.60 -27.13 7.66
N LEU A 11 -52.14 -27.79 8.69
CA LEU A 11 -52.32 -27.20 10.01
C LEU A 11 -50.99 -26.70 10.60
N GLN A 12 -49.90 -27.44 10.35
CA GLN A 12 -48.56 -26.98 10.75
C GLN A 12 -48.11 -25.77 9.94
N GLY A 13 -48.32 -25.76 8.62
CA GLY A 13 -47.99 -24.61 7.76
C GLY A 13 -48.66 -23.33 8.22
N ASN A 14 -49.97 -23.37 8.50
CA ASN A 14 -50.71 -22.23 9.04
C ASN A 14 -50.10 -21.73 10.36
N LYS A 15 -49.79 -22.62 11.31
CA LYS A 15 -49.15 -22.25 12.58
C LYS A 15 -47.78 -21.61 12.37
N MET A 16 -46.99 -22.11 11.42
CA MET A 16 -45.66 -21.60 11.13
C MET A 16 -45.70 -20.22 10.46
N ILE A 17 -46.66 -19.99 9.56
CA ILE A 17 -46.89 -18.68 8.93
C ILE A 17 -47.33 -17.67 9.98
N LEU A 18 -48.33 -17.99 10.81
CA LEU A 18 -48.79 -17.12 11.91
C LEU A 18 -47.66 -16.76 12.88
N LYS A 19 -46.82 -17.75 13.22
CA LYS A 19 -45.66 -17.54 14.08
C LYS A 19 -44.66 -16.57 13.46
N SER A 20 -44.48 -16.59 12.14
CA SER A 20 -43.56 -15.68 11.45
C SER A 20 -43.96 -14.21 11.51
N SER A 21 -45.22 -13.91 11.83
CA SER A 21 -45.71 -12.53 11.98
C SER A 21 -45.31 -11.87 13.31
N THR A 22 -44.60 -12.55 14.22
CA THR A 22 -44.17 -11.97 15.51
C THR A 22 -43.00 -10.97 15.37
N GLY A 23 -42.32 -10.96 14.22
CA GLY A 23 -41.14 -10.11 13.97
C GLY A 23 -39.84 -10.61 14.65
N LYS A 24 -39.90 -11.68 15.45
CA LYS A 24 -38.69 -12.27 16.07
C LYS A 24 -37.89 -13.08 15.05
N VAL A 25 -36.56 -13.02 15.17
CA VAL A 25 -35.65 -13.76 14.27
C VAL A 25 -35.84 -15.28 14.38
N ASP A 26 -36.05 -15.79 15.59
CA ASP A 26 -36.27 -17.23 15.84
C ASP A 26 -37.64 -17.74 15.37
N ASP A 27 -38.56 -16.84 15.07
CA ASP A 27 -39.89 -17.16 14.60
C ASP A 27 -40.04 -17.03 13.08
N ARG A 28 -39.01 -16.49 12.39
CA ARG A 28 -38.95 -16.32 10.93
C ARG A 28 -39.28 -17.62 10.21
N LEU A 29 -40.21 -17.60 9.26
CA LEU A 29 -40.46 -18.73 8.38
C LEU A 29 -39.32 -18.84 7.36
N ILE A 30 -38.70 -20.02 7.26
CA ILE A 30 -37.60 -20.28 6.36
C ILE A 30 -38.01 -21.41 5.42
N ILE A 31 -38.22 -21.09 4.14
CA ILE A 31 -38.52 -22.09 3.11
C ILE A 31 -37.21 -22.78 2.70
N THR A 32 -37.25 -24.12 2.67
CA THR A 32 -36.04 -24.95 2.47
C THR A 32 -36.07 -25.68 1.14
N LYS A 33 -37.15 -26.41 0.86
CA LYS A 33 -37.24 -27.28 -0.32
C LYS A 33 -38.67 -27.53 -0.75
N ALA A 34 -38.83 -27.99 -1.99
CA ALA A 34 -40.00 -28.70 -2.45
C ALA A 34 -39.70 -30.20 -2.51
N VAL A 35 -40.70 -31.04 -2.29
CA VAL A 35 -40.60 -32.48 -2.55
C VAL A 35 -41.73 -32.86 -3.48
N ILE A 36 -41.43 -33.66 -4.49
CA ILE A 36 -42.41 -34.20 -5.43
C ILE A 36 -42.48 -35.72 -5.34
N GLY A 37 -43.64 -36.27 -5.68
CA GLY A 37 -43.91 -37.69 -5.52
C GLY A 37 -45.01 -38.22 -6.43
N ASP A 38 -45.34 -39.50 -6.26
CA ASP A 38 -46.42 -40.20 -6.97
C ASP A 38 -47.59 -40.62 -6.07
N GLY A 39 -47.61 -40.12 -4.83
CA GLY A 39 -48.64 -40.43 -3.85
C GLY A 39 -50.05 -40.01 -4.27
N GLN A 40 -51.02 -40.83 -3.90
CA GLN A 40 -52.45 -40.55 -4.05
C GLN A 40 -52.99 -40.01 -2.73
N LEU A 41 -53.64 -38.85 -2.78
CA LEU A 41 -54.25 -38.28 -1.59
C LEU A 41 -55.50 -39.08 -1.19
N THR A 42 -55.46 -39.71 -0.02
CA THR A 42 -56.59 -40.46 0.55
C THR A 42 -57.18 -39.82 1.81
N THR A 43 -56.57 -38.72 2.28
CA THR A 43 -56.91 -38.03 3.53
C THR A 43 -56.96 -36.51 3.35
N ASN A 44 -57.32 -35.79 4.41
CA ASN A 44 -57.36 -34.33 4.39
C ASN A 44 -55.94 -33.73 4.46
N ILE A 45 -55.65 -32.77 3.58
CA ILE A 45 -54.36 -32.09 3.48
C ILE A 45 -53.94 -31.42 4.80
N GLU A 46 -54.91 -30.89 5.55
CA GLU A 46 -54.67 -30.18 6.81
C GLU A 46 -53.86 -31.01 7.83
N ASN A 47 -54.02 -32.34 7.82
CA ASN A 47 -53.39 -33.24 8.79
C ASN A 47 -52.06 -33.83 8.29
N LEU A 48 -51.62 -33.52 7.07
CA LEU A 48 -50.38 -34.06 6.54
C LEU A 48 -49.17 -33.44 7.23
N THR A 49 -48.22 -34.31 7.59
CA THR A 49 -46.90 -33.92 8.14
C THR A 49 -45.76 -34.20 7.16
N SER A 50 -46.01 -35.01 6.12
CA SER A 50 -45.09 -35.37 5.05
C SER A 50 -45.87 -35.74 3.77
N LEU A 51 -45.17 -35.89 2.64
CA LEU A 51 -45.76 -36.39 1.40
C LEU A 51 -46.22 -37.85 1.55
N VAL A 52 -47.20 -38.26 0.74
CA VAL A 52 -47.72 -39.63 0.77
C VAL A 52 -46.70 -40.62 0.21
N SER A 53 -46.01 -40.27 -0.88
CA SER A 53 -44.94 -41.06 -1.50
C SER A 53 -43.86 -40.15 -2.11
N PRO A 54 -42.94 -39.60 -1.30
CA PRO A 54 -41.89 -38.72 -1.79
C PRO A 54 -40.92 -39.46 -2.74
N LYS A 55 -40.54 -38.82 -3.85
CA LYS A 55 -39.63 -39.37 -4.86
C LYS A 55 -38.42 -38.49 -5.16
N LEU A 56 -38.59 -37.17 -5.17
CA LEU A 56 -37.51 -36.24 -5.48
C LEU A 56 -37.60 -34.99 -4.60
N GLU A 57 -36.50 -34.67 -3.92
CA GLU A 57 -36.31 -33.41 -3.23
C GLU A 57 -35.67 -32.37 -4.15
N ILE A 58 -36.18 -31.14 -4.12
CA ILE A 58 -35.78 -30.04 -4.99
C ILE A 58 -35.44 -28.83 -4.12
N GLY A 59 -34.20 -28.37 -4.21
CA GLY A 59 -33.73 -27.18 -3.52
C GLY A 59 -34.41 -25.91 -4.04
N LEU A 60 -34.63 -24.94 -3.15
CA LEU A 60 -35.19 -23.65 -3.51
C LEU A 60 -34.20 -22.86 -4.37
N SER A 61 -34.60 -22.47 -5.58
CA SER A 61 -33.72 -21.78 -6.53
C SER A 61 -33.88 -20.26 -6.50
N ASN A 62 -35.07 -19.75 -6.19
CA ASN A 62 -35.31 -18.31 -6.04
C ASN A 62 -36.54 -18.04 -5.16
N VAL A 63 -36.56 -16.89 -4.51
CA VAL A 63 -37.75 -16.33 -3.84
C VAL A 63 -37.96 -14.92 -4.36
N LYS A 64 -39.16 -14.67 -4.88
CA LYS A 64 -39.59 -13.33 -5.27
C LYS A 64 -40.81 -12.93 -4.47
N GLU A 65 -40.73 -11.79 -3.80
CA GLU A 65 -41.89 -11.19 -3.17
C GLU A 65 -42.84 -10.64 -4.23
N VAL A 66 -44.13 -10.93 -4.07
CA VAL A 66 -45.21 -10.45 -4.94
C VAL A 66 -46.12 -9.56 -4.11
N THR A 67 -46.79 -8.59 -4.74
CA THR A 67 -47.81 -7.76 -4.10
C THR A 67 -48.90 -8.59 -3.42
N ASN A 68 -49.49 -8.06 -2.34
CA ASN A 68 -50.57 -8.67 -1.55
C ASN A 68 -50.15 -9.88 -0.69
N GLY A 69 -48.95 -9.83 -0.08
CA GLY A 69 -48.55 -10.82 0.92
C GLY A 69 -48.37 -12.24 0.38
N GLN A 70 -47.99 -12.36 -0.89
CA GLN A 70 -47.66 -13.63 -1.54
C GLN A 70 -46.18 -13.69 -1.88
N MET A 71 -45.59 -14.86 -1.70
CA MET A 71 -44.24 -15.14 -2.19
C MET A 71 -44.32 -16.13 -3.35
N GLN A 72 -43.57 -15.85 -4.41
CA GLN A 72 -43.32 -16.80 -5.48
C GLN A 72 -42.02 -17.55 -5.20
N LEU A 73 -42.15 -18.86 -5.00
CA LEU A 73 -41.07 -19.79 -4.79
C LEU A 73 -40.75 -20.48 -6.13
N GLN A 74 -39.49 -20.41 -6.54
CA GLN A 74 -39.03 -21.10 -7.74
C GLN A 74 -38.14 -22.29 -7.37
N PHE A 75 -38.44 -23.42 -7.98
CA PHE A 75 -37.67 -24.66 -7.86
C PHE A 75 -37.28 -25.12 -9.26
N ASN A 76 -36.00 -25.36 -9.49
CA ASN A 76 -35.49 -25.92 -10.74
C ASN A 76 -35.04 -27.36 -10.49
N PHE A 77 -35.50 -28.31 -11.31
CA PHE A 77 -35.12 -29.71 -11.16
C PHE A 77 -34.85 -30.41 -12.49
N ASP A 78 -34.00 -31.43 -12.46
CA ASP A 78 -33.83 -32.42 -13.52
C ASP A 78 -34.09 -33.83 -12.92
N ASN A 79 -33.94 -34.88 -13.73
CA ASN A 79 -34.17 -36.26 -13.28
C ASN A 79 -32.90 -37.02 -12.89
N LYS A 80 -31.75 -36.36 -12.71
CA LYS A 80 -30.48 -37.06 -12.43
C LYS A 80 -30.50 -37.82 -11.10
N LYS A 81 -31.31 -37.37 -10.14
CA LYS A 81 -31.49 -38.01 -8.83
C LYS A 81 -32.70 -38.95 -8.78
N VAL A 82 -33.37 -39.21 -9.91
CA VAL A 82 -34.53 -40.12 -9.97
C VAL A 82 -34.06 -41.53 -10.29
N GLU A 83 -34.11 -42.42 -9.30
CA GLU A 83 -33.68 -43.82 -9.46
C GLU A 83 -34.72 -44.68 -10.20
N THR A 84 -36.01 -44.43 -9.95
CA THR A 84 -37.12 -45.10 -10.65
C THR A 84 -38.09 -44.05 -11.16
N GLY A 85 -38.42 -44.10 -12.44
CA GLY A 85 -39.35 -43.16 -13.04
C GLY A 85 -40.74 -43.29 -12.43
N PHE A 86 -41.46 -42.18 -12.31
CA PHE A 86 -42.73 -42.11 -11.61
C PHE A 86 -43.70 -41.12 -12.27
N TYR A 87 -45.00 -41.34 -12.04
CA TYR A 87 -46.01 -40.35 -12.43
C TYR A 87 -46.08 -39.28 -11.36
N TRP A 88 -45.69 -38.05 -11.69
CA TRP A 88 -45.73 -36.93 -10.76
C TRP A 88 -47.18 -36.58 -10.42
N ARG A 89 -47.55 -36.84 -9.15
CA ARG A 89 -48.90 -36.66 -8.61
C ARG A 89 -48.98 -35.69 -7.46
N GLU A 90 -47.91 -35.52 -6.70
CA GLU A 90 -47.92 -34.66 -5.53
C GLU A 90 -46.72 -33.72 -5.48
N VAL A 91 -46.93 -32.57 -4.85
CA VAL A 91 -45.90 -31.60 -4.51
C VAL A 91 -46.16 -31.07 -3.11
N GLY A 92 -45.12 -30.95 -2.31
CA GLY A 92 -45.19 -30.30 -1.01
C GLY A 92 -44.03 -29.34 -0.78
N ILE A 93 -44.33 -28.26 -0.07
CA ILE A 93 -43.34 -27.24 0.32
C ILE A 93 -42.97 -27.45 1.77
N TYR A 94 -41.67 -27.44 2.06
CA TYR A 94 -41.12 -27.58 3.39
C TYR A 94 -40.43 -26.31 3.85
N GLY A 95 -40.40 -26.13 5.16
CA GLY A 95 -39.63 -25.08 5.80
C GLY A 95 -39.58 -25.24 7.30
N LYS A 96 -39.02 -24.25 8.00
CA LYS A 96 -38.84 -24.23 9.46
C LYS A 96 -39.05 -22.82 10.02
N ASN A 97 -39.34 -22.69 11.31
CA ASN A 97 -39.25 -21.38 11.99
C ASN A 97 -37.89 -21.25 12.69
N GLY A 98 -37.13 -20.20 12.38
CA GLY A 98 -35.81 -19.95 12.95
C GLY A 98 -34.72 -20.88 12.43
N ASP A 99 -33.45 -20.54 12.69
CA ASP A 99 -32.32 -21.28 12.12
C ASP A 99 -32.15 -22.67 12.76
N SER A 100 -32.53 -22.83 14.04
CA SER A 100 -32.54 -24.10 14.79
C SER A 100 -33.85 -24.90 14.69
N GLY A 101 -34.84 -24.40 13.94
CA GLY A 101 -36.15 -25.04 13.81
C GLY A 101 -36.13 -26.38 13.07
N GLN A 102 -37.12 -27.23 13.37
CA GLN A 102 -37.35 -28.45 12.62
C GLN A 102 -38.10 -28.18 11.32
N GLU A 103 -37.67 -28.87 10.26
CA GLU A 103 -38.32 -28.83 8.96
C GLU A 103 -39.67 -29.55 8.99
N LYS A 104 -40.71 -28.92 8.44
CA LYS A 104 -42.09 -29.43 8.41
C LYS A 104 -42.75 -29.12 7.08
N LEU A 105 -43.73 -29.94 6.70
CA LEU A 105 -44.58 -29.71 5.53
C LEU A 105 -45.49 -28.51 5.78
N ILE A 106 -45.35 -27.47 4.96
CA ILE A 106 -46.11 -26.22 5.02
C ILE A 106 -47.36 -26.31 4.16
N GLY A 107 -47.22 -26.78 2.93
CA GLY A 107 -48.33 -26.87 1.99
C GLY A 107 -48.16 -28.04 1.04
N TYR A 108 -49.26 -28.47 0.48
CA TYR A 108 -49.37 -29.67 -0.35
C TYR A 108 -50.36 -29.44 -1.50
N SER A 109 -50.08 -30.05 -2.64
CA SER A 109 -51.01 -30.13 -3.77
C SER A 109 -50.90 -31.49 -4.46
N ASN A 110 -52.03 -32.02 -4.92
CA ASN A 110 -52.10 -33.29 -5.64
C ASN A 110 -52.78 -33.08 -6.99
N ALA A 111 -52.16 -33.58 -8.06
CA ALA A 111 -52.66 -33.49 -9.43
C ALA A 111 -53.76 -34.52 -9.74
N SER A 112 -54.05 -35.44 -8.82
CA SER A 112 -55.02 -36.53 -8.98
C SER A 112 -54.76 -37.32 -10.27
N GLY A 113 -55.58 -37.11 -11.31
CA GLY A 113 -55.44 -37.75 -12.62
C GLY A 113 -54.56 -36.98 -13.62
N LEU A 114 -54.34 -35.68 -13.43
CA LEU A 114 -53.65 -34.80 -14.39
C LEU A 114 -52.13 -34.86 -14.23
N THR A 115 -51.58 -36.06 -14.33
CA THR A 115 -50.18 -36.36 -14.00
C THR A 115 -49.25 -36.22 -15.20
N SER A 116 -47.94 -36.23 -14.95
CA SER A 116 -46.93 -36.36 -16.01
C SER A 116 -45.84 -37.30 -15.56
N TYR A 117 -45.29 -38.08 -16.49
CA TYR A 117 -44.24 -39.05 -16.18
C TYR A 117 -42.88 -38.36 -16.12
N ILE A 118 -42.15 -38.59 -15.03
CA ILE A 118 -40.74 -38.23 -14.89
C ILE A 118 -39.94 -39.54 -15.02
N PRO A 119 -39.14 -39.70 -16.08
CA PRO A 119 -38.36 -40.92 -16.25
C PRO A 119 -37.18 -40.96 -15.29
N ASP A 120 -36.62 -42.15 -15.07
CA ASP A 120 -35.39 -42.31 -14.29
C ASP A 120 -34.18 -41.63 -14.95
N LYS A 121 -33.09 -41.53 -14.20
CA LYS A 121 -31.83 -40.87 -14.57
C LYS A 121 -31.19 -41.37 -15.88
N THR A 122 -31.57 -42.54 -16.39
CA THR A 122 -31.03 -43.06 -17.67
C THR A 122 -31.62 -42.35 -18.90
N ASN A 123 -32.77 -41.68 -18.74
CA ASN A 123 -33.43 -40.92 -19.81
C ASN A 123 -33.46 -39.44 -19.44
N ALA A 124 -32.36 -38.72 -19.68
CA ALA A 124 -32.20 -37.35 -19.25
C ALA A 124 -33.32 -36.42 -19.76
N ILE A 125 -33.90 -35.64 -18.86
CA ILE A 125 -34.86 -34.57 -19.21
C ILE A 125 -34.18 -33.19 -19.12
N PRO A 126 -34.61 -32.20 -19.93
CA PRO A 126 -34.18 -30.82 -19.72
C PRO A 126 -34.67 -30.32 -18.35
N MET A 127 -33.91 -29.38 -17.79
CA MET A 127 -34.25 -28.73 -16.53
C MET A 127 -35.67 -28.16 -16.57
N GLN A 128 -36.48 -28.55 -15.60
CA GLN A 128 -37.85 -28.13 -15.40
C GLN A 128 -37.91 -26.99 -14.38
N ARG A 129 -38.81 -26.04 -14.60
CA ARG A 129 -39.08 -24.91 -13.70
C ARG A 129 -40.44 -25.09 -13.05
N LEU A 130 -40.47 -25.15 -11.72
CA LEU A 130 -41.67 -25.19 -10.90
C LEU A 130 -41.82 -23.87 -10.14
N LEU A 131 -42.95 -23.20 -10.33
CA LEU A 131 -43.32 -21.97 -9.64
C LEU A 131 -44.49 -22.23 -8.69
N ILE A 132 -44.33 -21.87 -7.42
CA ILE A 132 -45.36 -22.04 -6.40
C ILE A 132 -45.58 -20.70 -5.71
N ALA A 133 -46.83 -20.23 -5.69
CA ALA A 133 -47.25 -19.08 -4.91
C ALA A 133 -47.66 -19.52 -3.50
N LEU A 134 -47.07 -18.90 -2.48
CA LEU A 134 -47.38 -19.13 -1.07
C LEU A 134 -47.93 -17.82 -0.46
N GLY A 135 -49.17 -17.87 0.04
CA GLY A 135 -49.75 -16.74 0.80
C GLY A 135 -49.20 -16.72 2.22
N VAL A 136 -48.56 -15.62 2.60
CA VAL A 136 -47.92 -15.42 3.92
C VAL A 136 -48.47 -14.19 4.68
N GLY A 137 -49.31 -13.36 4.05
CA GLY A 137 -49.90 -12.16 4.65
C GLY A 137 -49.03 -10.91 4.46
N ASP A 138 -49.49 -9.76 4.95
CA ASP A 138 -48.89 -8.44 4.64
C ASP A 138 -47.65 -8.08 5.47
N ASN A 139 -47.34 -8.82 6.55
CA ASN A 139 -46.14 -8.59 7.36
C ASN A 139 -45.50 -9.90 7.92
N PRO A 140 -45.04 -10.84 7.08
CA PRO A 140 -44.43 -12.06 7.56
C PRO A 140 -42.90 -11.98 7.48
N ASN A 141 -42.22 -12.32 8.58
CA ASN A 141 -40.77 -12.47 8.57
C ASN A 141 -40.44 -13.79 7.84
N VAL A 142 -40.20 -13.75 6.53
CA VAL A 142 -39.94 -14.94 5.70
C VAL A 142 -38.58 -14.86 4.99
N LYS A 143 -37.86 -15.98 4.94
CA LYS A 143 -36.58 -16.14 4.22
C LYS A 143 -36.60 -17.40 3.36
N GLY A 144 -35.89 -17.36 2.23
CA GLY A 144 -35.56 -18.57 1.46
C GLY A 144 -34.13 -19.03 1.74
N LEU A 145 -33.92 -20.34 1.92
CA LEU A 145 -32.58 -20.94 1.84
C LEU A 145 -32.33 -21.37 0.40
N ILE A 146 -31.66 -20.52 -0.36
CA ILE A 146 -31.38 -20.78 -1.77
C ILE A 146 -30.30 -21.87 -1.88
N ASP A 147 -30.64 -22.96 -2.56
CA ASP A 147 -29.72 -24.07 -2.87
C ASP A 147 -29.21 -23.96 -4.31
N LEU A 148 -28.05 -23.32 -4.45
CA LEU A 148 -27.34 -23.16 -5.73
C LEU A 148 -26.60 -24.42 -6.20
N SER A 149 -26.67 -25.53 -5.45
CA SER A 149 -26.12 -26.82 -5.90
C SER A 149 -26.98 -27.49 -6.98
N THR A 150 -28.21 -26.99 -7.16
CA THR A 150 -29.13 -27.36 -8.24
C THR A 150 -29.07 -26.27 -9.32
N ALA A 151 -28.89 -26.65 -10.60
CA ALA A 151 -28.40 -25.72 -11.62
C ALA A 151 -29.22 -24.41 -11.73
N ILE A 152 -28.51 -23.31 -11.87
CA ILE A 152 -29.03 -21.94 -11.99
C ILE A 152 -29.28 -21.63 -13.48
N THR A 153 -30.35 -20.92 -13.82
CA THR A 153 -30.56 -20.46 -15.20
C THR A 153 -29.54 -19.37 -15.55
N ARG A 154 -29.25 -19.19 -16.84
CA ARG A 154 -28.38 -18.10 -17.31
C ARG A 154 -28.88 -16.72 -16.87
N GLU A 155 -30.20 -16.53 -16.88
CA GLU A 155 -30.84 -15.31 -16.40
C GLU A 155 -30.56 -15.05 -14.91
N GLN A 156 -30.65 -16.09 -14.07
CA GLN A 156 -30.33 -15.97 -12.64
C GLN A 156 -28.85 -15.67 -12.40
N LEU A 157 -27.97 -16.24 -13.23
CA LEU A 157 -26.54 -15.94 -13.18
C LEU A 157 -26.27 -14.47 -13.58
N ASP A 158 -26.90 -13.99 -14.65
CA ASP A 158 -26.75 -12.61 -15.14
C ASP A 158 -27.26 -11.59 -14.11
N GLU A 159 -28.40 -11.86 -13.45
CA GLU A 159 -28.92 -11.03 -12.36
C GLU A 159 -27.96 -10.99 -11.15
N SER A 160 -27.40 -12.14 -10.77
CA SER A 160 -26.43 -12.23 -9.66
C SER A 160 -25.15 -11.45 -9.96
N ILE A 161 -24.62 -11.56 -11.18
CA ILE A 161 -23.44 -10.80 -11.63
C ILE A 161 -23.76 -9.30 -11.65
N LYS A 162 -24.93 -8.89 -12.14
CA LYS A 162 -25.34 -7.49 -12.17
C LYS A 162 -25.46 -6.90 -10.77
N ALA A 163 -26.03 -7.65 -9.83
CA ALA A 163 -26.14 -7.23 -8.43
C ALA A 163 -24.76 -7.07 -7.79
N HIS A 164 -23.85 -8.04 -8.00
CA HIS A 164 -22.46 -7.95 -7.56
C HIS A 164 -21.75 -6.71 -8.15
N ASN A 165 -21.84 -6.49 -9.47
CA ASN A 165 -21.15 -5.39 -10.14
C ASN A 165 -21.70 -4.00 -9.78
N SER A 166 -22.96 -3.91 -9.34
CA SER A 166 -23.58 -2.65 -8.93
C SER A 166 -23.38 -2.34 -7.44
N ALA A 167 -22.97 -3.32 -6.64
CA ALA A 167 -22.75 -3.13 -5.22
C ALA A 167 -21.44 -2.36 -4.97
N THR A 168 -21.55 -1.21 -4.30
CA THR A 168 -20.42 -0.34 -3.96
C THR A 168 -19.35 -1.01 -3.08
N ASN A 169 -19.70 -2.11 -2.42
CA ASN A 169 -18.85 -2.83 -1.47
C ASN A 169 -18.59 -4.29 -1.87
N ALA A 170 -18.86 -4.71 -3.12
CA ALA A 170 -18.70 -6.09 -3.58
C ALA A 170 -17.30 -6.68 -3.33
N HIS A 171 -16.27 -5.82 -3.33
CA HIS A 171 -14.89 -6.19 -3.08
C HIS A 171 -14.29 -5.51 -1.85
N LEU A 172 -15.13 -5.04 -0.91
CA LEU A 172 -14.66 -4.34 0.29
C LEU A 172 -13.68 -5.20 1.09
N ASP A 173 -13.93 -6.49 1.23
CA ASP A 173 -13.01 -7.41 1.92
C ASP A 173 -11.66 -7.53 1.22
N VAL A 174 -11.62 -7.46 -0.11
CA VAL A 174 -10.38 -7.50 -0.91
C VAL A 174 -9.63 -6.17 -0.82
N PHE A 175 -10.34 -5.04 -0.75
CA PHE A 175 -9.75 -3.72 -0.49
C PHE A 175 -9.22 -3.61 0.94
N ASN A 176 -9.96 -4.13 1.92
CA ASN A 176 -9.53 -4.28 3.32
C ASN A 176 -8.36 -5.26 3.45
N LYS A 177 -8.15 -6.14 2.46
CA LYS A 177 -7.00 -7.03 2.38
C LYS A 177 -5.69 -6.33 1.97
N LYS A 178 -5.61 -5.00 1.94
CA LYS A 178 -4.37 -4.26 1.64
C LYS A 178 -3.99 -3.25 2.71
N LEU A 179 -2.74 -3.43 3.16
CA LEU A 179 -2.03 -2.67 4.19
C LEU A 179 -2.73 -2.75 5.54
N ASP A 180 -2.33 -3.73 6.34
CA ASP A 180 -2.48 -3.63 7.77
C ASP A 180 -1.80 -2.32 8.21
N VAL A 181 -2.63 -1.29 8.43
CA VAL A 181 -2.21 0.05 8.85
C VAL A 181 -1.60 0.05 10.26
N SER A 182 -1.68 -1.08 10.95
CA SER A 182 -0.99 -1.35 12.21
C SER A 182 0.23 -2.26 12.05
N SER A 183 0.64 -2.60 10.82
CA SER A 183 1.86 -3.39 10.57
C SER A 183 3.11 -2.52 10.44
N ASN A 184 4.27 -3.14 10.65
CA ASN A 184 5.58 -2.54 10.46
C ASN A 184 6.07 -2.56 8.99
N GLN A 185 5.25 -3.01 8.04
CA GLN A 185 5.67 -3.25 6.65
C GLN A 185 5.57 -2.03 5.73
N TYR A 186 4.96 -0.93 6.19
CA TYR A 186 4.85 0.29 5.41
C TYR A 186 5.27 1.53 6.18
N THR A 187 5.68 2.56 5.44
CA THR A 187 6.05 3.86 5.98
C THR A 187 4.80 4.73 6.14
N LYS A 188 4.48 5.08 7.38
CA LYS A 188 3.36 5.94 7.75
C LYS A 188 3.73 7.43 7.65
N ALA A 189 4.95 7.80 8.06
CA ALA A 189 5.44 9.17 7.96
C ALA A 189 6.97 9.22 7.89
N LEU A 190 7.49 10.30 7.31
CA LEU A 190 8.92 10.64 7.24
C LEU A 190 9.12 12.02 7.87
N ALA A 191 10.04 12.11 8.84
CA ALA A 191 10.38 13.36 9.52
C ALA A 191 11.90 13.58 9.56
N LYS A 192 12.32 14.84 9.67
CA LYS A 192 13.73 15.18 9.90
C LYS A 192 14.15 14.76 11.31
N HIS A 193 15.33 14.18 11.44
CA HIS A 193 15.95 13.79 12.70
C HIS A 193 17.38 14.36 12.78
N ASN A 194 17.92 14.58 13.98
CA ASN A 194 19.27 15.15 14.16
C ASN A 194 20.39 14.26 13.58
N GLN A 195 20.11 12.96 13.37
CA GLN A 195 21.01 11.99 12.76
C GLN A 195 20.63 11.60 11.32
N GLY A 196 19.52 12.10 10.77
CA GLY A 196 19.07 11.75 9.42
C GLY A 196 17.56 11.89 9.19
N LEU A 197 16.91 10.81 8.74
CA LEU A 197 15.45 10.74 8.57
C LEU A 197 14.85 9.72 9.52
N GLN A 198 13.81 10.12 10.24
CA GLN A 198 13.01 9.21 11.04
C GLN A 198 11.86 8.67 10.19
N VAL A 199 11.80 7.35 10.08
CA VAL A 199 10.71 6.60 9.47
C VAL A 199 9.78 6.17 10.60
N THR A 200 8.53 6.64 10.58
CA THR A 200 7.47 6.08 11.43
C THR A 200 6.73 5.03 10.62
N LYS A 201 6.67 3.79 11.12
CA LYS A 201 5.97 2.67 10.50
C LYS A 201 4.48 2.67 10.90
N GLY A 202 3.68 1.79 10.30
CA GLY A 202 2.23 1.70 10.57
C GLY A 202 1.87 1.45 12.03
N ASP A 203 2.58 0.52 12.65
CA ASP A 203 2.53 0.19 14.08
C ASP A 203 3.02 1.32 15.03
N ASN A 204 3.43 2.47 14.48
CA ASN A 204 4.08 3.59 15.16
C ASN A 204 5.49 3.31 15.70
N SER A 205 6.09 2.16 15.37
CA SER A 205 7.52 1.96 15.60
C SER A 205 8.34 2.93 14.75
N GLN A 206 9.49 3.33 15.26
CA GLN A 206 10.34 4.34 14.66
C GLN A 206 11.72 3.75 14.34
N GLU A 207 12.23 4.07 13.16
CA GLU A 207 13.57 3.71 12.71
C GLU A 207 14.25 4.94 12.12
N ILE A 208 15.54 5.11 12.38
CA ILE A 208 16.31 6.23 11.86
C ILE A 208 17.19 5.73 10.72
N ILE A 209 16.97 6.28 9.53
CA ILE A 209 17.93 6.18 8.42
C ILE A 209 19.06 7.15 8.75
N ASN A 210 20.17 6.61 9.23
CA ASN A 210 21.33 7.38 9.66
C ASN A 210 22.07 7.99 8.46
N PHE A 211 22.25 9.31 8.49
CA PHE A 211 23.18 10.02 7.63
C PHE A 211 24.56 10.09 8.28
N ILE A 212 25.56 10.60 7.55
CA ILE A 212 26.90 10.80 8.12
C ILE A 212 26.81 11.82 9.24
N THR A 213 27.29 11.44 10.42
CA THR A 213 27.43 12.27 11.62
C THR A 213 28.92 12.58 11.86
N SER A 214 29.24 13.29 12.94
CA SER A 214 30.64 13.67 13.26
C SER A 214 31.57 12.49 13.56
N ASN A 215 31.05 11.29 13.86
CA ASN A 215 31.83 10.06 14.05
C ASN A 215 31.89 9.25 12.75
N TYR A 216 32.40 9.87 11.69
CA TYR A 216 32.50 9.29 10.35
C TYR A 216 33.57 8.20 10.31
N ASN A 217 33.24 7.05 9.70
CA ASN A 217 34.19 6.05 9.26
C ASN A 217 34.18 6.04 7.73
N ASP A 218 35.29 6.43 7.12
CA ASP A 218 35.48 6.59 5.67
C ASP A 218 35.21 5.29 4.88
N SER A 219 35.15 4.14 5.54
CA SER A 219 34.87 2.85 4.88
C SER A 219 33.39 2.62 4.55
N ASP A 220 32.45 3.40 5.09
CA ASP A 220 31.01 3.18 4.91
C ASP A 220 30.42 4.02 3.79
N ILE A 221 30.46 3.49 2.56
CA ILE A 221 29.97 4.13 1.34
C ILE A 221 28.44 4.18 1.22
N ASN A 222 27.70 3.54 2.14
CA ASN A 222 26.24 3.46 2.07
C ASN A 222 25.53 4.65 2.74
N LYS A 223 26.27 5.60 3.32
CA LYS A 223 25.72 6.77 4.03
C LYS A 223 25.87 8.06 3.21
N VAL A 224 24.84 8.90 3.24
CA VAL A 224 24.83 10.22 2.57
C VAL A 224 25.38 11.30 3.51
N LEU A 225 26.25 12.19 3.02
CA LEU A 225 26.75 13.37 3.75
C LEU A 225 25.63 14.38 3.97
N ASN A 226 25.35 14.76 5.21
CA ASN A 226 24.43 15.87 5.46
C ASN A 226 25.11 17.22 5.14
N LEU A 227 24.35 18.22 4.70
CA LEU A 227 24.88 19.51 4.26
C LEU A 227 25.63 20.27 5.36
N GLY A 228 25.29 20.06 6.63
CA GLY A 228 25.98 20.65 7.77
C GLY A 228 27.41 20.10 7.92
N THR A 229 27.55 18.78 7.91
CA THR A 229 28.85 18.09 7.95
C THR A 229 29.70 18.42 6.71
N LEU A 230 29.08 18.51 5.53
CA LEU A 230 29.77 18.94 4.31
C LEU A 230 30.37 20.35 4.47
N LYS A 231 29.59 21.28 5.03
CA LYS A 231 30.05 22.65 5.30
C LYS A 231 31.17 22.70 6.33
N THR A 232 31.14 21.87 7.36
CA THR A 232 32.21 21.81 8.37
C THR A 232 33.51 21.25 7.79
N LEU A 233 33.43 20.16 7.00
CA LEU A 233 34.61 19.56 6.34
C LEU A 233 35.23 20.52 5.31
N LEU A 234 34.39 21.19 4.50
CA LEU A 234 34.85 22.23 3.59
C LEU A 234 35.37 23.47 4.35
N GLY A 235 34.77 23.80 5.50
CA GLY A 235 35.09 24.98 6.29
C GLY A 235 36.37 24.88 7.11
N GLN A 236 36.91 23.69 7.37
CA GLN A 236 38.09 23.52 8.23
C GLN A 236 39.42 23.41 7.46
N GLY A 237 39.40 23.10 6.16
CA GLY A 237 40.64 22.92 5.39
C GLY A 237 40.54 22.97 3.87
N ALA A 238 39.39 23.31 3.29
CA ALA A 238 39.31 23.45 1.83
C ALA A 238 39.96 24.75 1.34
N ILE A 239 40.46 24.74 0.10
CA ILE A 239 40.90 25.94 -0.61
C ILE A 239 39.66 26.75 -1.00
N VAL A 240 39.56 28.00 -0.54
CA VAL A 240 38.45 28.92 -0.82
C VAL A 240 38.78 29.94 -1.91
N ALA A 241 40.06 30.16 -2.19
CA ALA A 241 40.54 30.97 -3.31
C ALA A 241 41.98 30.57 -3.64
N SER A 242 42.35 30.63 -4.93
CA SER A 242 43.74 30.47 -5.35
C SER A 242 44.02 31.22 -6.65
N LYS A 243 45.27 31.60 -6.84
CA LYS A 243 45.83 32.10 -8.10
C LYS A 243 47.21 31.47 -8.24
N LEU A 244 47.41 30.60 -9.21
CA LEU A 244 48.67 29.86 -9.40
C LEU A 244 49.62 30.58 -10.35
N ASP A 245 49.75 31.90 -10.18
CA ASP A 245 50.63 32.75 -10.98
C ASP A 245 52.06 32.68 -10.44
N ALA A 246 53.06 32.64 -11.31
CA ALA A 246 54.46 32.52 -10.91
C ALA A 246 54.98 33.78 -10.17
N ASN A 247 54.47 34.96 -10.51
CA ASN A 247 54.97 36.24 -10.04
C ASN A 247 54.11 36.86 -8.92
N ALA A 248 52.85 36.45 -8.78
CA ALA A 248 51.93 36.91 -7.75
C ALA A 248 50.88 35.84 -7.41
N GLY A 249 51.35 34.69 -6.93
CA GLY A 249 50.51 33.53 -6.63
C GLY A 249 50.08 33.42 -5.17
N PHE A 250 48.94 32.76 -4.94
CA PHE A 250 48.45 32.46 -3.59
C PHE A 250 47.51 31.26 -3.54
N VAL A 251 47.39 30.68 -2.34
CA VAL A 251 46.33 29.75 -1.93
C VAL A 251 45.78 30.21 -0.59
N LYS A 252 44.45 30.36 -0.48
CA LYS A 252 43.72 30.68 0.75
C LYS A 252 42.84 29.51 1.17
N PHE A 253 42.98 29.08 2.41
CA PHE A 253 42.19 28.02 3.02
C PHE A 253 41.03 28.60 3.84
N ALA A 254 39.97 27.81 4.00
CA ALA A 254 38.76 28.22 4.73
C ALA A 254 39.03 28.59 6.19
N ASN A 255 40.02 27.94 6.82
CA ASN A 255 40.47 28.23 8.19
C ASN A 255 41.35 29.50 8.31
N GLY A 256 41.55 30.23 7.20
CA GLY A 256 42.36 31.44 7.13
C GLY A 256 43.84 31.18 6.86
N PHE A 257 44.32 29.93 6.81
CA PHE A 257 45.71 29.66 6.42
C PHE A 257 45.95 30.13 4.98
N THR A 258 47.12 30.73 4.73
CA THR A 258 47.51 31.25 3.42
C THR A 258 48.93 30.89 3.09
N ILE A 259 49.17 30.60 1.81
CA ILE A 259 50.49 30.51 1.20
C ILE A 259 50.49 31.51 0.05
N GLN A 260 51.48 32.40 -0.02
CA GLN A 260 51.63 33.36 -1.11
C GLN A 260 53.08 33.35 -1.60
N TRP A 261 53.30 33.64 -2.88
CA TRP A 261 54.63 33.65 -3.47
C TRP A 261 54.71 34.61 -4.65
N GLY A 262 55.94 34.90 -5.06
CA GLY A 262 56.19 35.68 -6.26
C GLY A 262 57.67 35.84 -6.59
N LEU A 263 57.92 36.62 -7.64
CA LEU A 263 59.24 37.05 -8.08
C LEU A 263 59.27 38.57 -8.12
N THR A 264 60.32 39.17 -7.57
CA THR A 264 60.50 40.62 -7.57
C THR A 264 62.00 40.97 -7.66
N TRP A 265 62.35 42.25 -7.59
CA TRP A 265 63.74 42.73 -7.63
C TRP A 265 63.94 43.95 -6.73
N PHE A 266 65.18 44.19 -6.32
CA PHE A 266 65.57 45.42 -5.62
C PHE A 266 65.72 46.57 -6.63
N LEU A 267 65.10 47.72 -6.35
CA LEU A 267 65.10 48.90 -7.22
C LEU A 267 66.04 49.99 -6.69
N ASN A 268 66.54 50.86 -7.58
CA ASN A 268 67.21 52.13 -7.25
C ASN A 268 68.40 52.02 -6.27
N GLN A 269 69.14 50.91 -6.31
CA GLN A 269 70.23 50.62 -5.37
C GLN A 269 69.79 50.54 -3.89
N ASN A 270 68.50 50.37 -3.61
CA ASN A 270 68.00 50.21 -2.24
C ASN A 270 68.45 48.87 -1.64
N THR A 271 68.62 48.88 -0.32
CA THR A 271 68.91 47.68 0.50
C THR A 271 67.66 47.04 1.09
N TYR A 272 66.47 47.48 0.66
CA TYR A 272 65.18 46.90 1.02
C TYR A 272 64.25 46.83 -0.19
N CYS A 273 63.30 45.89 -0.15
CA CYS A 273 62.23 45.75 -1.14
C CYS A 273 60.92 45.44 -0.43
N ASP A 274 59.89 46.23 -0.73
CA ASP A 274 58.52 46.02 -0.26
C ASP A 274 57.72 45.33 -1.36
N VAL A 275 57.15 44.18 -1.03
CA VAL A 275 56.33 43.41 -1.95
C VAL A 275 54.88 43.45 -1.52
N THR A 276 54.01 43.93 -2.40
CA THR A 276 52.56 43.86 -2.18
C THR A 276 52.11 42.40 -2.21
N LEU A 277 51.48 41.96 -1.13
CA LEU A 277 50.93 40.61 -1.03
C LEU A 277 49.71 40.47 -1.96
N PRO A 278 49.60 39.36 -2.73
CA PRO A 278 48.42 39.07 -3.54
C PRO A 278 47.10 39.11 -2.76
N ILE A 279 47.11 38.68 -1.50
CA ILE A 279 45.99 38.79 -0.56
C ILE A 279 46.48 39.27 0.81
N GLN A 280 45.59 39.93 1.56
CA GLN A 280 45.92 40.37 2.91
C GLN A 280 46.14 39.19 3.85
N CYS A 281 47.23 39.20 4.63
CA CYS A 281 47.46 38.19 5.67
C CYS A 281 48.38 38.71 6.78
N ASN A 282 48.27 38.14 7.98
CA ASN A 282 49.30 38.21 8.99
C ASN A 282 50.40 37.22 8.61
N VAL A 283 51.56 37.73 8.18
CA VAL A 283 52.70 36.88 7.81
C VAL A 283 53.26 36.20 9.06
N LEU A 284 53.31 34.87 9.05
CA LEU A 284 53.86 34.07 10.14
C LEU A 284 55.33 33.73 9.89
N VAL A 285 55.66 33.42 8.64
CA VAL A 285 57.01 33.16 8.17
C VAL A 285 57.13 33.54 6.71
N ALA A 286 58.30 34.02 6.32
CA ALA A 286 58.64 34.17 4.92
C ALA A 286 60.06 33.70 4.64
N LEU A 287 60.22 33.19 3.43
CA LEU A 287 61.44 32.68 2.86
C LEU A 287 61.67 33.41 1.54
N CYS A 288 62.94 33.61 1.22
CA CYS A 288 63.37 34.16 -0.05
C CYS A 288 64.55 33.36 -0.57
N THR A 289 64.67 33.27 -1.88
CA THR A 289 65.88 32.77 -2.52
C THR A 289 66.97 33.85 -2.50
N ASP A 290 68.17 33.43 -2.87
CA ASP A 290 69.19 34.33 -3.37
C ASP A 290 68.82 34.83 -4.80
N ASP A 291 69.81 35.38 -5.51
CA ASP A 291 69.64 35.98 -6.84
C ASP A 291 69.16 34.92 -7.82
N SER A 292 67.91 35.04 -8.24
CA SER A 292 67.23 34.03 -9.06
C SER A 292 67.76 33.96 -10.49
N ALA A 293 68.56 34.95 -10.92
CA ALA A 293 69.12 35.03 -12.27
C ALA A 293 70.60 34.61 -12.36
N SER A 294 71.33 34.53 -11.25
CA SER A 294 72.77 34.24 -11.26
C SER A 294 73.06 32.77 -10.98
N VAL A 295 73.89 32.16 -11.83
CA VAL A 295 74.39 30.77 -11.66
C VAL A 295 75.86 30.71 -11.25
N THR A 296 76.43 31.85 -10.82
CA THR A 296 77.86 31.93 -10.46
C THR A 296 78.14 31.16 -9.16
N THR A 297 79.18 30.33 -9.18
CA THR A 297 79.60 29.52 -8.01
C THR A 297 80.63 30.23 -7.12
N ARG A 298 81.11 31.40 -7.54
CA ARG A 298 81.90 32.34 -6.74
C ARG A 298 81.44 33.77 -7.05
N GLY A 299 80.95 34.46 -6.03
CA GLY A 299 80.52 35.85 -6.08
C GLY A 299 80.62 36.48 -4.69
N ASP A 300 80.52 37.81 -4.65
CA ASP A 300 80.56 38.61 -3.42
C ASP A 300 79.49 38.18 -2.41
N GLU A 301 79.73 38.46 -1.11
CA GLU A 301 78.78 38.17 -0.04
C GLU A 301 77.40 38.79 -0.33
N PHE A 302 76.39 37.95 -0.45
CA PHE A 302 75.03 38.35 -0.75
C PHE A 302 74.05 37.57 0.11
N TYR A 303 73.17 38.28 0.81
CA TYR A 303 72.02 37.66 1.47
C TYR A 303 70.78 38.51 1.29
N VAL A 304 69.64 37.83 1.20
CA VAL A 304 68.30 38.41 1.33
C VAL A 304 67.67 37.82 2.57
N SER A 305 67.05 38.65 3.40
CA SER A 305 66.32 38.18 4.56
C SER A 305 64.99 38.89 4.73
N TRP A 306 64.05 38.17 5.33
CA TRP A 306 62.75 38.71 5.68
C TRP A 306 62.87 39.66 6.88
N ASN A 307 62.36 40.89 6.73
CA ASN A 307 62.21 41.84 7.82
C ASN A 307 60.85 41.61 8.51
N SER A 308 60.87 40.75 9.52
CA SER A 308 59.67 40.43 10.31
C SER A 308 59.14 41.63 11.10
N GLY A 309 60.00 42.54 11.56
CA GLY A 309 59.57 43.74 12.31
C GLY A 309 58.62 44.65 11.52
N PHE A 310 58.91 44.87 10.23
CA PHE A 310 58.00 45.59 9.33
C PHE A 310 56.75 44.74 9.02
N SER A 311 56.95 43.48 8.68
CA SER A 311 55.89 42.61 8.14
C SER A 311 54.86 42.18 9.19
N ASN A 312 55.25 42.05 10.46
CA ASN A 312 54.33 41.72 11.57
C ASN A 312 53.25 42.80 11.77
N ASN A 313 53.55 44.04 11.39
CA ASN A 313 52.64 45.18 11.51
C ASN A 313 51.98 45.57 10.18
N ASN A 314 52.21 44.79 9.11
CA ASN A 314 51.74 45.10 7.77
C ASN A 314 51.07 43.89 7.12
N ARG A 315 49.77 44.01 6.83
CA ARG A 315 48.96 42.92 6.26
C ARG A 315 48.88 42.93 4.74
N THR A 316 49.36 43.98 4.08
CA THR A 316 49.28 44.18 2.63
C THR A 316 50.64 44.14 1.95
N SER A 317 51.73 44.28 2.71
CA SER A 317 53.08 44.29 2.18
C SER A 317 54.02 43.51 3.09
N ILE A 318 54.97 42.82 2.48
CA ILE A 318 56.07 42.12 3.13
C ILE A 318 57.39 42.77 2.73
N ARG A 319 58.32 42.91 3.68
CA ARG A 319 59.63 43.54 3.42
C ARG A 319 60.77 42.53 3.47
N PHE A 320 61.64 42.63 2.47
CA PHE A 320 62.93 41.95 2.42
C PHE A 320 64.05 42.98 2.48
N ILE A 321 65.17 42.59 3.09
CA ILE A 321 66.39 43.40 3.21
C ILE A 321 67.58 42.64 2.67
N THR A 322 68.61 43.38 2.28
CA THR A 322 69.87 42.84 1.77
C THR A 322 71.05 43.69 2.24
N ASN A 323 72.27 43.16 2.15
CA ASN A 323 73.50 43.85 2.53
C ASN A 323 74.08 44.78 1.45
N ARG A 324 73.54 44.78 0.22
CA ARG A 324 74.07 45.60 -0.87
C ARG A 324 72.99 46.19 -1.78
N GLY A 325 73.28 47.34 -2.39
CA GLY A 325 72.43 47.90 -3.44
C GLY A 325 72.52 47.08 -4.74
N ASN A 326 71.46 47.12 -5.55
CA ASN A 326 71.36 46.39 -6.83
C ASN A 326 71.48 44.86 -6.68
N ALA A 327 70.80 44.32 -5.68
CA ALA A 327 70.82 42.92 -5.26
C ALA A 327 70.16 41.91 -6.23
N GLY A 328 69.76 42.31 -7.44
CA GLY A 328 69.14 41.42 -8.43
C GLY A 328 67.68 41.07 -8.14
N ASN A 329 67.18 40.05 -8.84
CA ASN A 329 65.84 39.52 -8.63
C ASN A 329 65.86 38.37 -7.62
N PHE A 330 64.77 38.17 -6.91
CA PHE A 330 64.63 37.07 -5.97
C PHE A 330 63.20 36.55 -5.99
N THR A 331 63.04 35.27 -5.66
CA THR A 331 61.74 34.69 -5.41
C THR A 331 61.46 34.69 -3.92
N TRP A 332 60.18 34.76 -3.56
CA TRP A 332 59.77 34.75 -2.18
C TRP A 332 58.52 33.90 -2.01
N LEU A 333 58.38 33.36 -0.81
CA LEU A 333 57.20 32.65 -0.34
C LEU A 333 56.91 33.09 1.09
N CYS A 334 55.66 33.38 1.40
CA CYS A 334 55.21 33.61 2.76
C CYS A 334 54.05 32.69 3.13
N VAL A 335 54.05 32.26 4.38
CA VAL A 335 52.94 31.56 5.01
C VAL A 335 52.32 32.49 6.04
N GLY A 336 51.00 32.60 6.03
CA GLY A 336 50.30 33.56 6.87
C GLY A 336 48.88 33.16 7.22
N LYS A 337 48.18 34.05 7.94
CA LYS A 337 46.76 33.92 8.26
C LYS A 337 45.97 35.12 7.73
N ALA A 338 45.06 34.87 6.78
CA ALA A 338 44.12 35.87 6.25
C ALA A 338 43.18 36.41 7.34
#